data_AF-A0A915DMG1-F1
#
_entry.id   AF-A0A915DMG1-F1
#
_cell.length_a   1.000
_cell.length_b   1.000
_cell.length_c   1.000
_cell.angle_alpha   90.00
_cell.angle_beta   90.00
_cell.angle_gamma   90.00
#
_symmetry.space_group_name_H-M   'P 1'
#
loop_
_entity.id
_entity.type
_entity.pdbx_description
1 polymer ?
#
loop_
_entity_poly.entity_id
_entity_poly.type
_entity_poly.pdbx_seq_one_letter_code
_entity_poly.pdbx_strand_id
1 'polypeptide(L)' 'MLSLHRTAFPRLLNTISYTSYSASFGTGNADTKVKNWIHGKPVDSKTSEWIDLTNPATNDVIGKCQ' A
#
# COMPACT_ATOMS: atom_id res chain seq x y z
N MET A 1 19.11 52.74 -11.22
CA MET A 1 19.17 51.42 -11.89
C MET A 1 19.52 50.37 -10.84
N LEU A 2 18.58 49.55 -10.40
CA LEU A 2 18.88 48.36 -9.59
C LEU A 2 19.10 47.17 -10.52
N SER A 3 20.30 46.62 -10.55
CA SER A 3 20.62 45.38 -11.28
C SER A 3 20.11 44.18 -10.50
N LEU A 4 19.16 43.44 -11.08
CA LEU A 4 18.58 42.22 -10.52
C LEU A 4 19.52 41.04 -10.82
N HIS A 5 20.36 40.62 -9.88
CA HIS A 5 21.03 39.33 -9.97
C HIS A 5 20.06 38.21 -9.59
N ARG A 6 19.29 37.72 -10.57
CA ARG A 6 18.63 36.42 -10.48
C ARG A 6 19.56 35.38 -11.09
N THR A 7 20.42 34.80 -10.26
CA THR A 7 21.04 33.52 -10.59
C THR A 7 19.93 32.48 -10.68
N ALA A 8 19.55 32.10 -11.89
CA ALA A 8 18.62 31.01 -12.14
C ALA A 8 19.32 29.70 -11.77
N PHE A 9 18.81 29.01 -10.73
CA PHE A 9 19.17 27.62 -10.48
C PHE A 9 18.57 26.76 -11.60
N PRO A 10 19.37 26.03 -12.40
CA PRO A 10 18.80 25.14 -13.39
C PRO A 10 18.03 24.03 -12.66
N ARG A 11 16.70 23.95 -12.88
CA ARG A 11 15.92 22.79 -12.47
C ARG A 11 16.46 21.60 -13.26
N LEU A 12 17.21 20.71 -12.59
CA LEU A 12 17.52 19.40 -13.11
C LEU A 12 16.19 18.66 -13.26
N LEU A 13 15.72 18.53 -14.50
CA LEU A 13 14.63 17.65 -14.87
C LEU A 13 15.13 16.21 -14.69
N ASN A 14 14.92 15.66 -13.49
CA ASN A 14 15.10 14.23 -13.28
C ASN A 14 13.90 13.54 -13.94
N THR A 15 14.11 12.93 -15.11
CA THR A 15 13.10 12.07 -15.72
C THR A 15 12.89 10.88 -14.79
N ILE A 16 11.84 10.93 -13.98
CA ILE A 16 11.44 9.80 -13.14
C ILE A 16 10.90 8.73 -14.10
N SER A 17 11.69 7.68 -14.31
CA SER A 17 11.21 6.46 -14.95
C SER A 17 10.18 5.81 -14.02
N TYR A 18 8.89 5.94 -14.34
CA TYR A 18 7.85 5.21 -13.63
C TYR A 18 7.93 3.74 -14.04
N THR A 19 8.67 2.92 -13.29
CA THR A 19 8.53 1.47 -13.39
C THR A 19 7.16 1.10 -12.86
N SER A 20 6.22 0.80 -13.76
CA SER A 20 4.91 0.26 -13.41
C SER A 20 5.10 -1.14 -12.82
N TYR A 21 4.70 -1.33 -11.56
CA TYR A 21 4.53 -2.65 -10.99
C TYR A 21 3.25 -3.26 -11.58
N SER A 22 3.37 -4.35 -12.34
CA SER A 22 2.22 -5.12 -12.79
C SER A 22 1.94 -6.22 -11.77
N ALA A 23 0.93 -6.05 -10.91
CA ALA A 23 0.45 -7.10 -10.04
C ALA A 23 -0.58 -7.95 -10.80
N SER A 24 -0.29 -9.23 -11.01
CA SER A 24 -1.27 -10.19 -11.49
C SER A 24 -2.05 -10.76 -10.30
N PHE A 25 -3.31 -10.37 -10.15
CA PHE A 25 -4.22 -11.02 -9.20
C PHE A 25 -4.77 -12.26 -9.90
N GLY A 26 -4.29 -13.44 -9.51
CA GLY A 26 -4.82 -14.69 -10.05
C GLY A 26 -6.30 -14.84 -9.68
N THR A 27 -7.14 -15.22 -10.65
CA THR A 27 -8.54 -15.63 -10.45
C THR A 27 -8.62 -17.04 -9.85
N GLY A 28 -7.74 -17.36 -8.89
CA GLY A 28 -7.93 -18.50 -8.01
C GLY A 28 -8.85 -18.07 -6.88
N ASN A 29 -9.58 -18.99 -6.28
CA ASN A 29 -10.06 -18.79 -4.91
C ASN A 29 -8.80 -18.61 -4.04
N ALA A 30 -8.23 -17.41 -4.03
CA ALA A 30 -7.33 -17.00 -2.98
C ALA A 30 -8.12 -17.28 -1.72
N ASP A 31 -7.62 -18.19 -0.88
CA ASP A 31 -8.14 -18.31 0.48
C ASP A 31 -8.26 -16.88 0.99
N THR A 32 -9.49 -16.39 1.13
CA THR A 32 -9.76 -14.98 1.50
C THR A 32 -9.32 -14.71 2.94
N LYS A 33 -8.84 -15.77 3.62
CA LYS A 33 -8.28 -15.78 4.95
C LYS A 33 -6.79 -15.49 4.87
N VAL A 34 -6.42 -14.38 5.50
CA VAL A 34 -5.01 -14.01 5.70
C VAL A 34 -4.42 -14.93 6.75
N LYS A 35 -3.34 -15.66 6.42
CA LYS A 35 -2.69 -16.56 7.40
C LYS A 35 -1.95 -15.75 8.47
N ASN A 36 -2.02 -16.22 9.71
CA ASN A 36 -1.25 -15.66 10.82
C ASN A 36 0.20 -16.16 10.75
N TRP A 37 1.15 -15.33 11.15
CA TRP A 37 2.56 -15.72 11.21
C TRP A 37 3.00 -15.95 12.66
N ILE A 38 3.06 -17.21 13.07
CA ILE A 38 3.31 -17.58 14.47
C ILE A 38 4.49 -18.56 14.51
N HIS A 39 5.48 -18.27 15.35
CA HIS A 39 6.72 -19.07 15.48
C HIS A 39 7.45 -19.34 14.15
N GLY A 40 7.48 -18.35 13.25
CA GLY A 40 8.17 -18.47 11.96
C GLY A 40 7.45 -19.35 10.94
N LYS A 41 6.17 -19.69 11.18
CA LYS A 41 5.35 -20.52 10.29
C LYS A 41 4.02 -19.84 9.98
N PRO A 42 3.48 -20.04 8.77
CA PRO A 42 2.11 -19.64 8.47
C PRO A 42 1.13 -20.59 9.18
N VAL A 43 0.19 -20.03 9.91
CA VAL A 43 -0.82 -20.75 10.70
C VAL A 43 -2.19 -20.23 10.33
N ASP A 44 -3.12 -21.14 10.02
CA ASP A 44 -4.51 -20.77 9.77
C ASP A 44 -5.21 -20.36 11.06
N SER A 45 -5.99 -19.30 10.96
CA SER A 45 -6.82 -18.84 12.07
C SER A 45 -7.95 -19.82 12.37
N LYS A 46 -8.10 -20.16 13.65
CA LYS A 46 -9.15 -21.07 14.13
C LYS A 46 -10.38 -20.35 14.66
N THR A 47 -10.33 -19.02 14.79
CA THR A 47 -11.48 -18.25 15.24
C THR A 47 -12.53 -18.17 14.14
N SER A 48 -13.81 -18.14 14.48
CA SER A 48 -14.92 -17.84 13.57
C SER A 48 -15.25 -16.34 13.51
N GLU A 49 -14.62 -15.55 14.38
CA GLU A 49 -14.86 -14.12 14.50
C GLU A 49 -14.04 -13.35 13.46
N TRP A 50 -14.66 -12.35 12.87
CA TRP A 50 -14.03 -11.45 11.91
C TRP A 50 -13.74 -10.12 12.59
N ILE A 51 -12.58 -9.54 12.30
CA ILE A 51 -12.22 -8.19 12.74
C ILE A 51 -12.40 -7.24 11.56
N ASP A 52 -13.17 -6.18 11.78
CA ASP A 52 -13.39 -5.14 10.77
C ASP A 52 -12.14 -4.25 10.64
N LEU A 53 -11.69 -4.06 9.40
CA LEU A 53 -10.64 -3.12 9.04
C LEU A 53 -11.29 -1.79 8.70
N THR A 54 -11.03 -0.78 9.53
CA THR A 54 -11.66 0.54 9.41
C THR A 54 -10.69 1.56 8.85
N ASN A 55 -11.16 2.40 7.92
CA ASN A 55 -10.41 3.57 7.47
C ASN A 55 -10.40 4.62 8.59
N PRO A 56 -9.23 4.96 9.18
CA PRO A 56 -9.17 5.91 10.28
C PRO A 56 -9.57 7.36 9.89
N ALA A 57 -9.62 7.68 8.60
CA ALA A 57 -10.03 9.01 8.13
C ALA A 57 -11.55 9.17 8.01
N THR A 58 -12.30 8.09 7.80
CA THR A 58 -13.74 8.14 7.54
C THR A 58 -14.59 7.26 8.46
N ASN A 59 -13.95 6.40 9.26
CA ASN A 59 -14.59 5.35 10.07
C ASN A 59 -15.38 4.31 9.27
N ASP A 60 -15.21 4.26 7.95
CA ASP A 60 -15.84 3.23 7.12
C ASP A 60 -15.10 1.89 7.21
N VAL A 61 -15.84 0.79 7.17
CA VAL A 61 -15.28 -0.56 7.09
C VAL A 61 -14.85 -0.86 5.65
N ILE A 62 -13.54 -1.09 5.45
CA ILE A 62 -12.92 -1.34 4.14
C ILE A 62 -12.58 -2.81 3.91
N GLY A 63 -12.71 -3.65 4.93
CA GLY A 63 -12.45 -5.08 4.81
C GLY A 63 -12.66 -5.83 6.12
N LYS A 64 -12.47 -7.16 6.08
CA LYS A 64 -12.50 -8.03 7.26
C LYS A 64 -11.30 -8.96 7.23
N CYS A 65 -10.70 -9.22 8.38
CA CYS A 65 -9.66 -10.24 8.53
C CYS A 65 -10.05 -11.31 9.56
N GLN A 66 -9.53 -12.51 9.35
CA GLN A 66 -9.77 -13.69 10.18
C GLN A 66 -8.50 -14.51 10.25
#